data_AF-A0A6V7JRX9-F1
#
_entry.id   AF-A0A6V7JRX9-F1
#
_cell.length_a   1.000
_cell.length_b   1.000
_cell.length_c   1.000
_cell.angle_alpha   90.00
_cell.angle_beta   90.00
_cell.angle_gamma   90.00
#
_symmetry.space_group_name_H-M   'P 1'
#
loop_
_entity.id
_entity.type
_entity.pdbx_description
1 polymer ?
#
loop_
_entity_poly.entity_id
_entity_poly.type
_entity_poly.pdbx_seq_one_letter_code
_entity_poly.pdbx_strand_id
1 'polypeptide(L)'
;FAKPVVLGSLTMYPPTADNYGVDSCSIMCIQSTPPLVVIAASTGKLYHALLLRDTDPDGDDNRSWSQYGSTYSLHTPDDALFVFEEVELELGLLYTESDKKYRCPVRLHKDKANKSRYFCSHNAGMHMVSLPVMNQLEAFVNANEDNAHLNLPTNIIPSGTQYLLCTRTKYSGNEDATPILGFGLLHEPCPLLIALLHSGVVVDLSISDYAPKSDPQESTLSPSKKVTRESFDGYIRNLLKQDATSQPITKLGGKSKLSGNEYLELLYRATHVFRKVYFVKHEKIRGEINRKVRTLKDLKEYQLRELDGLIEAKKSLQAKAEELAERYEDIKDKQEELAKRSEEVLRLANYRQLSSAERADASELKDLNYKVSKELTFRVEQLKKKVEQQRMQIEAYKKEEKKNAFIMSSKQEEAFKSNISQ
;
A
#
# COMPACT_ATOMS: atom_id res chain seq x y z
N PHE A 1 -6.55 12.44 48.22
CA PHE A 1 -7.45 11.99 47.13
C PHE A 1 -8.78 12.69 47.32
N ALA A 2 -9.13 13.62 46.42
CA ALA A 2 -10.43 14.30 46.46
C ALA A 2 -11.55 13.28 46.19
N LYS A 3 -12.68 13.39 46.89
CA LYS A 3 -13.86 12.57 46.61
C LYS A 3 -14.41 12.98 45.24
N PRO A 4 -14.70 12.03 44.33
CA PRO A 4 -15.30 12.36 43.04
C PRO A 4 -16.69 12.96 43.29
N VAL A 5 -16.94 14.12 42.69
CA VAL A 5 -18.24 14.79 42.72
C VAL A 5 -19.02 14.31 41.50
N VAL A 6 -20.25 13.85 41.72
CA VAL A 6 -21.16 13.52 40.62
C VAL A 6 -21.75 14.82 40.10
N LEU A 7 -21.37 15.18 38.88
CA LEU A 7 -22.02 16.27 38.14
C LEU A 7 -23.35 15.76 37.58
N GLY A 8 -24.29 16.66 37.31
CA GLY A 8 -25.63 16.32 36.85
C GLY A 8 -25.67 15.58 35.50
N SER A 9 -26.87 15.37 34.97
CA SER A 9 -27.07 14.73 33.66
C SER A 9 -26.43 15.57 32.53
N LEU A 10 -25.70 14.92 31.63
CA LEU A 10 -25.23 15.55 30.39
C LEU A 10 -26.40 15.67 29.39
N THR A 11 -26.42 16.78 28.66
CA THR A 11 -27.34 17.01 27.54
C THR A 11 -26.84 16.30 26.28
N MET A 12 -27.77 15.79 25.47
CA MET A 12 -27.47 15.16 24.16
C MET A 12 -28.08 15.98 23.02
N TYR A 13 -27.26 16.31 22.03
CA TYR A 13 -27.64 17.03 20.81
C TYR A 13 -27.51 16.13 19.58
N PRO A 14 -28.43 16.22 18.60
CA PRO A 14 -29.68 16.98 18.65
C PRO A 14 -30.68 16.38 19.68
N PRO A 15 -31.59 17.19 20.25
CA PRO A 15 -32.57 16.70 21.21
C PRO A 15 -33.71 15.96 20.50
N THR A 16 -33.42 14.78 19.95
CA THR A 16 -34.39 13.89 19.32
C THR A 16 -34.92 12.89 20.32
N ALA A 17 -36.20 12.49 20.19
CA ALA A 17 -36.82 11.52 21.09
C ALA A 17 -36.07 10.17 21.14
N ASP A 18 -35.42 9.80 20.03
CA ASP A 18 -34.61 8.59 19.91
C ASP A 18 -33.32 8.64 20.76
N ASN A 19 -32.79 9.83 21.07
CA ASN A 19 -31.57 9.99 21.88
C ASN A 19 -31.81 9.84 23.38
N TYR A 20 -33.06 9.89 23.85
CA TYR A 20 -33.44 9.81 25.28
C TYR A 20 -34.16 8.51 25.63
N GLY A 21 -33.83 7.42 24.93
CA GLY A 21 -34.41 6.10 25.16
C GLY A 21 -34.07 5.51 26.53
N VAL A 22 -35.02 4.78 27.13
CA VAL A 22 -34.85 4.03 28.39
C VAL A 22 -34.14 2.69 28.21
N ASP A 23 -33.76 2.35 26.98
CA ASP A 23 -33.21 1.06 26.59
C ASP A 23 -31.69 1.05 26.50
N SER A 24 -31.02 2.14 26.87
CA SER A 24 -29.56 2.23 26.99
C SER A 24 -29.02 1.23 28.02
N CYS A 25 -28.04 0.41 27.60
CA CYS A 25 -27.55 -0.73 28.37
C CYS A 25 -26.03 -0.75 28.60
N SER A 26 -25.25 -0.06 27.77
CA SER A 26 -23.79 0.03 27.95
C SER A 26 -23.26 1.36 27.42
N ILE A 27 -22.22 1.88 28.08
CA ILE A 27 -21.51 3.10 27.68
C ILE A 27 -20.01 2.81 27.65
N MET A 28 -19.33 3.35 26.65
CA MET A 28 -17.88 3.23 26.49
C MET A 28 -17.29 4.56 26.03
N CYS A 29 -16.14 4.93 26.58
CA CYS A 29 -15.39 6.10 26.13
C CYS A 29 -14.10 5.67 25.42
N ILE A 30 -13.94 6.16 24.19
CA ILE A 30 -12.71 6.05 23.42
C ILE A 30 -11.93 7.36 23.63
N GLN A 31 -10.69 7.21 24.07
CA GLN A 31 -9.81 8.35 24.38
C GLN A 31 -9.29 8.95 23.08
N SER A 32 -10.04 9.94 22.61
CA SER A 32 -9.75 10.79 21.46
C SER A 32 -9.82 12.26 21.87
N THR A 33 -9.40 13.16 20.98
CA THR A 33 -9.48 14.61 21.19
C THR A 33 -10.29 15.22 20.05
N PRO A 34 -11.53 15.67 20.27
CA PRO A 34 -12.39 15.50 21.45
C PRO A 34 -12.74 14.03 21.79
N PRO A 35 -13.09 13.69 23.05
CA PRO A 35 -13.43 12.33 23.46
C PRO A 35 -14.68 11.80 22.77
N LEU A 36 -14.61 10.56 22.27
CA LEU A 36 -15.73 9.87 21.63
C LEU A 36 -16.40 8.95 22.65
N VAL A 37 -17.70 9.14 22.83
CA VAL A 37 -18.57 8.34 23.70
C VAL A 37 -19.48 7.48 22.83
N VAL A 38 -19.50 6.18 23.13
CA VAL A 38 -20.36 5.21 22.47
C VAL A 38 -21.41 4.74 23.48
N ILE A 39 -22.68 4.86 23.11
CA ILE A 39 -23.82 4.42 23.93
C ILE A 39 -24.55 3.31 23.17
N ALA A 40 -24.74 2.16 23.80
CA ALA A 40 -25.44 1.02 23.21
C ALA A 40 -26.82 0.83 23.84
N ALA A 41 -27.82 0.63 22.99
CA ALA A 41 -29.18 0.31 23.38
C ALA A 41 -29.48 -1.19 23.24
N SER A 42 -30.43 -1.68 24.04
CA SER A 42 -30.84 -3.09 24.03
C SER A 42 -31.59 -3.51 22.76
N THR A 43 -31.96 -2.53 21.92
CA THR A 43 -32.50 -2.71 20.57
C THR A 43 -31.43 -3.01 19.52
N GLY A 44 -30.14 -2.92 19.87
CA GLY A 44 -29.02 -3.10 18.93
C GLY A 44 -28.57 -1.80 18.28
N LYS A 45 -29.12 -0.65 18.66
CA LYS A 45 -28.67 0.67 18.22
C LYS A 45 -27.45 1.12 18.99
N LEU A 46 -26.49 1.72 18.30
CA LEU A 46 -25.27 2.30 18.83
C LEU A 46 -25.23 3.77 18.46
N TYR A 47 -25.09 4.64 19.45
CA TYR A 47 -24.96 6.07 19.27
C TYR A 47 -23.50 6.47 19.44
N HIS A 48 -22.93 7.11 18.42
CA HIS A 48 -21.61 7.72 18.49
C HIS A 48 -21.75 9.21 18.75
N ALA A 49 -21.20 9.66 19.89
CA ALA A 49 -21.29 11.04 20.33
C ALA A 49 -19.91 11.62 20.67
N LEU A 50 -19.68 12.89 20.35
CA LEU A 50 -18.50 13.62 20.77
C LEU A 50 -18.82 14.42 22.03
N LEU A 51 -17.92 14.36 23.02
CA LEU A 51 -17.99 15.21 24.20
C LEU A 51 -17.35 16.57 23.88
N LEU A 52 -18.18 17.61 23.80
CA LEU A 52 -17.76 18.98 23.51
C LEU A 52 -18.31 19.91 24.58
N ARG A 53 -17.66 21.05 24.78
CA ARG A 53 -18.21 22.11 25.62
C ARG A 53 -19.43 22.72 24.95
N ASP A 54 -20.51 22.83 25.72
CA ASP A 54 -21.70 23.55 25.32
C ASP A 54 -21.38 25.04 25.32
N THR A 55 -21.31 25.64 24.13
CA THR A 55 -21.01 27.05 23.95
C THR A 55 -22.24 27.93 23.89
N ASP A 56 -23.46 27.41 24.13
CA ASP A 56 -24.68 28.22 24.05
C ASP A 56 -24.64 29.37 25.08
N PRO A 57 -24.58 30.64 24.61
CA PRO A 57 -24.46 31.82 25.48
C PRO A 57 -25.82 32.30 26.02
N ASP A 58 -26.95 31.75 25.55
CA ASP A 58 -28.31 32.26 25.84
C ASP A 58 -29.01 31.52 27.02
N GLY A 59 -28.32 30.62 27.71
CA GLY A 59 -28.88 29.75 28.75
C GLY A 59 -28.37 30.02 30.18
N ASP A 60 -28.15 31.27 30.56
CA ASP A 60 -27.48 31.63 31.84
C ASP A 60 -28.39 31.52 33.09
N ASP A 61 -29.73 31.42 32.94
CA ASP A 61 -30.64 31.46 34.10
C ASP A 61 -31.15 30.10 34.63
N ASN A 62 -30.78 28.96 34.01
CA ASN A 62 -31.38 27.65 34.35
C ASN A 62 -30.40 26.48 34.55
N ARG A 63 -29.09 26.73 34.74
CA ARG A 63 -28.04 25.67 34.86
C ARG A 63 -27.98 24.93 36.21
N SER A 64 -29.00 25.12 37.05
CA SER A 64 -29.17 24.44 38.34
C SER A 64 -30.64 24.05 38.49
N TRP A 65 -30.95 22.77 38.31
CA TRP A 65 -32.25 22.21 38.71
C TRP A 65 -32.32 22.13 40.24
N SER A 66 -32.62 23.26 40.88
CA SER A 66 -33.09 23.31 42.25
C SER A 66 -34.60 23.56 42.26
N GLN A 67 -35.38 22.64 41.67
CA GLN A 67 -36.83 22.67 41.83
C GLN A 67 -37.26 21.48 42.70
N TYR A 68 -37.91 21.81 43.82
CA TYR A 68 -38.52 20.91 44.81
C TYR A 68 -37.58 20.28 45.85
N GLY A 69 -37.02 21.10 46.74
CA GLY A 69 -36.71 20.70 48.13
C GLY A 69 -35.62 19.64 48.36
N SER A 70 -34.79 19.33 47.35
CA SER A 70 -33.66 18.40 47.50
C SER A 70 -32.40 19.13 47.97
N THR A 71 -31.65 18.54 48.91
CA THR A 71 -30.37 19.05 49.43
C THR A 71 -29.19 18.90 48.44
N TYR A 72 -29.45 18.47 47.21
CA TYR A 72 -28.42 18.25 46.19
C TYR A 72 -28.54 19.31 45.09
N SER A 73 -27.57 20.22 45.04
CA SER A 73 -27.37 21.09 43.88
C SER A 73 -26.68 20.27 42.80
N LEU A 74 -27.47 19.77 41.84
CA LEU A 74 -26.93 19.13 40.64
C LEU A 74 -26.63 20.21 39.62
N HIS A 75 -25.37 20.63 39.55
CA HIS A 75 -24.91 21.52 38.51
C HIS A 75 -24.91 20.75 37.18
N THR A 76 -25.56 21.30 36.15
CA THR A 76 -25.44 20.77 34.79
C THR A 76 -24.01 21.06 34.30
N PRO A 77 -23.24 20.05 33.88
CA PRO A 77 -21.89 20.27 33.37
C PRO A 77 -21.91 21.15 32.12
N ASP A 78 -20.85 21.94 31.92
CA ASP A 78 -20.64 22.72 30.68
C ASP A 78 -20.31 21.84 29.47
N ASP A 79 -20.25 20.52 29.64
CA ASP A 79 -19.98 19.56 28.58
C ASP A 79 -21.30 18.90 28.12
N ALA A 80 -21.48 18.82 26.80
CA ALA A 80 -22.60 18.18 26.16
C ALA A 80 -22.13 17.10 25.17
N LEU A 81 -23.02 16.14 24.90
CA LEU A 81 -22.79 15.04 23.96
C LEU A 81 -23.42 15.36 22.62
N PHE A 82 -22.61 15.44 21.57
CA PHE A 82 -23.05 15.67 20.20
C PHE A 82 -23.09 14.35 19.45
N VAL A 83 -24.28 13.78 19.31
CA VAL A 83 -24.53 12.57 18.54
C VAL A 83 -24.45 12.91 17.06
N PHE A 84 -23.49 12.32 16.35
CA PHE A 84 -23.30 12.53 14.92
C PHE A 84 -23.68 11.31 14.09
N GLU A 85 -23.77 10.13 14.70
CA GLU A 85 -24.03 8.88 14.00
C GLU A 85 -24.83 7.89 14.87
N GLU A 86 -25.77 7.21 14.23
CA GLU A 86 -26.51 6.07 14.77
C GLU A 86 -26.24 4.84 13.90
N VAL A 87 -25.83 3.73 14.53
CA VAL A 87 -25.49 2.48 13.87
C VAL A 87 -26.36 1.35 14.41
N GLU A 88 -27.09 0.65 13.54
CA GLU A 88 -27.94 -0.48 13.93
C GLU A 88 -27.20 -1.82 13.72
N LEU A 89 -27.17 -2.65 14.76
CA LEU A 89 -26.61 -4.00 14.72
C LEU A 89 -27.67 -5.05 14.34
N GLU A 90 -27.27 -6.03 13.53
CA GLU A 90 -28.10 -7.20 13.24
C GLU A 90 -28.11 -8.20 14.41
N LEU A 91 -29.13 -8.12 15.27
CA LEU A 91 -29.29 -9.01 16.42
C LEU A 91 -29.83 -10.40 16.03
N GLY A 92 -29.00 -11.20 15.37
CA GLY A 92 -29.31 -12.55 14.92
C GLY A 92 -29.70 -12.62 13.44
N LEU A 93 -29.68 -13.84 12.89
CA LEU A 93 -29.91 -14.05 11.45
C LEU A 93 -31.35 -14.48 11.15
N LEU A 94 -31.75 -14.29 9.89
CA LEU A 94 -33.02 -14.75 9.29
C LEU A 94 -34.27 -13.95 9.65
N TYR A 95 -34.15 -12.93 10.49
CA TYR A 95 -35.21 -11.93 10.70
C TYR A 95 -35.52 -11.17 9.41
N THR A 96 -36.80 -10.93 9.15
CA THR A 96 -37.29 -10.00 8.12
C THR A 96 -37.79 -8.70 8.76
N GLU A 97 -37.96 -7.62 8.00
CA GLU A 97 -38.42 -6.31 8.51
C GLU A 97 -39.79 -6.37 9.21
N SER A 98 -40.59 -7.39 8.92
CA SER A 98 -41.89 -7.66 9.54
C SER A 98 -41.81 -8.36 10.90
N ASP A 99 -40.65 -8.92 11.26
CA ASP A 99 -40.49 -9.71 12.48
C ASP A 99 -40.26 -8.82 13.70
N LYS A 100 -40.73 -9.27 14.88
CA LYS A 100 -40.47 -8.56 16.14
C LYS A 100 -38.95 -8.55 16.40
N LYS A 101 -38.34 -7.36 16.37
CA LYS A 101 -36.92 -7.15 16.65
C LYS A 101 -36.58 -7.71 18.05
N TYR A 102 -35.61 -8.61 18.08
CA TYR A 102 -35.10 -9.19 19.32
C TYR A 102 -34.38 -8.12 20.14
N ARG A 103 -34.64 -8.07 21.45
CA ARG A 103 -33.98 -7.12 22.37
C ARG A 103 -33.06 -7.89 23.30
N CYS A 104 -31.81 -7.44 23.40
CA CYS A 104 -30.85 -7.99 24.35
C CYS A 104 -29.82 -6.94 24.76
N PRO A 105 -29.27 -7.02 25.99
CA PRO A 105 -28.24 -6.08 26.42
C PRO A 105 -26.96 -6.28 25.57
N VAL A 106 -26.45 -5.18 25.03
CA VAL A 106 -25.20 -5.11 24.27
C VAL A 106 -24.09 -4.65 25.21
N ARG A 107 -23.01 -5.43 25.29
CA ARG A 107 -21.80 -5.05 26.04
C ARG A 107 -20.74 -4.53 25.08
N LEU A 108 -20.25 -3.33 25.34
CA LEU A 108 -19.19 -2.68 24.58
C LEU A 108 -17.81 -3.03 25.14
N HIS A 109 -16.86 -3.28 24.24
CA HIS A 109 -15.49 -3.63 24.58
C HIS A 109 -14.52 -2.82 23.74
N LYS A 110 -13.70 -2.02 24.41
CA LYS A 110 -12.65 -1.21 23.77
C LYS A 110 -11.50 -2.10 23.32
N ASP A 111 -11.03 -1.91 22.09
CA ASP A 111 -9.72 -2.44 21.71
C ASP A 111 -8.61 -1.54 22.27
N LYS A 112 -7.65 -2.15 22.96
CA LYS A 112 -6.48 -1.46 23.51
C LYS A 112 -5.42 -1.20 22.44
N ALA A 113 -5.33 -2.04 21.41
CA ALA A 113 -4.32 -1.92 20.36
C ALA A 113 -4.70 -0.91 19.27
N ASN A 114 -5.99 -0.81 18.94
CA ASN A 114 -6.48 0.04 17.85
C ASN A 114 -7.68 0.89 18.31
N LYS A 115 -7.54 2.22 18.24
CA LYS A 115 -8.59 3.17 18.64
C LYS A 115 -9.72 3.31 17.62
N SER A 116 -9.46 2.93 16.37
CA SER A 116 -10.40 3.04 15.25
C SER A 116 -11.31 1.81 15.13
N ARG A 117 -11.34 0.94 16.16
CA ARG A 117 -12.27 -0.19 16.23
C ARG A 117 -12.69 -0.53 17.66
N TYR A 118 -13.85 -1.15 17.79
CA TYR A 118 -14.31 -1.73 19.05
C TYR A 118 -15.22 -2.93 18.80
N PHE A 119 -15.52 -3.69 19.86
CA PHE A 119 -16.31 -4.90 19.80
C PHE A 119 -17.60 -4.78 20.60
N CYS A 120 -18.67 -5.35 20.08
CA CYS A 120 -19.97 -5.45 20.72
C CYS A 120 -20.30 -6.93 20.94
N SER A 121 -20.47 -7.35 22.19
CA SER A 121 -20.93 -8.71 22.52
C SER A 121 -22.36 -8.66 23.05
N HIS A 122 -23.23 -9.53 22.55
CA HIS A 122 -24.63 -9.62 22.96
C HIS A 122 -25.10 -11.07 22.93
N ASN A 123 -26.37 -11.32 23.30
CA ASN A 123 -26.90 -12.68 23.40
C ASN A 123 -27.10 -13.39 22.06
N ALA A 124 -27.05 -12.65 20.95
CA ALA A 124 -27.19 -13.21 19.61
C ALA A 124 -25.85 -13.39 18.89
N GLY A 125 -24.76 -12.85 19.44
CA GLY A 125 -23.46 -12.89 18.77
C GLY A 125 -22.48 -11.79 19.17
N MET A 126 -21.52 -11.55 18.27
CA MET A 126 -20.49 -10.52 18.40
C MET A 126 -20.31 -9.76 17.09
N HIS A 127 -20.25 -8.44 17.20
CA HIS A 127 -19.94 -7.52 16.11
C HIS A 127 -18.63 -6.80 16.40
N MET A 128 -17.94 -6.46 15.33
CA MET A 128 -16.86 -5.48 15.32
C MET A 128 -17.37 -4.23 14.61
N VAL A 129 -17.11 -3.07 15.21
CA VAL A 129 -17.44 -1.77 14.62
C VAL A 129 -16.15 -1.06 14.31
N SER A 130 -16.00 -0.65 13.05
CA SER A 130 -14.90 0.18 12.58
C SER A 130 -15.31 1.64 12.62
N LEU A 131 -14.45 2.49 13.17
CA LEU A 131 -14.64 3.93 13.37
C LEU A 131 -13.64 4.73 12.51
N PRO A 132 -13.90 4.95 11.21
CA PRO A 132 -13.01 5.73 10.35
C PRO A 132 -12.85 7.19 10.80
N VAL A 133 -13.87 7.72 11.50
CA VAL A 133 -13.91 9.07 12.07
C VAL A 133 -12.71 9.33 12.98
N MET A 134 -12.20 8.31 13.64
CA MET A 134 -11.05 8.45 14.54
C MET A 134 -9.80 8.95 13.79
N ASN A 135 -9.55 8.44 12.58
CA ASN A 135 -8.43 8.87 11.75
C ASN A 135 -8.64 10.29 11.23
N GLN A 136 -9.89 10.67 10.92
CA GLN A 136 -10.24 12.02 10.47
C GLN A 136 -10.04 13.04 11.59
N LEU A 137 -10.41 12.69 12.82
CA LEU A 137 -10.27 13.54 13.99
C LEU A 137 -8.80 13.74 14.37
N GLU A 138 -7.99 12.67 14.34
CA GLU A 138 -6.55 12.78 14.56
C GLU A 138 -5.87 13.63 13.46
N ALA A 139 -6.29 13.48 12.20
CA ALA A 139 -5.78 14.31 11.11
C ALA A 139 -6.17 15.80 11.29
N PHE A 140 -7.40 16.07 11.75
CA PHE A 140 -7.88 17.42 12.01
C PHE A 140 -7.10 18.10 13.14
N VAL A 141 -6.87 17.40 14.25
CA VAL A 141 -6.10 17.93 15.40
C VAL A 141 -4.65 18.22 15.03
N ASN A 142 -4.07 17.42 14.12
CA ASN A 142 -2.69 17.60 13.67
C ASN A 142 -2.53 18.61 12.51
N ALA A 143 -3.62 19.17 11.97
CA ALA A 143 -3.56 20.14 10.88
C ALA A 143 -3.21 21.55 11.39
N ASN A 144 -2.30 22.26 10.70
CA ASN A 144 -2.01 23.67 10.99
C ASN A 144 -3.26 24.54 10.77
N GLU A 145 -3.43 25.58 11.61
CA GLU A 145 -4.62 26.47 11.62
C GLU A 145 -4.95 27.07 10.25
N ASP A 146 -3.95 27.34 9.41
CA ASP A 146 -4.13 27.88 8.05
C ASP A 146 -4.86 26.90 7.08
N ASN A 147 -4.85 25.60 7.36
CA ASN A 147 -5.49 24.55 6.56
C ASN A 147 -6.67 23.85 7.30
N ALA A 148 -7.10 24.39 8.44
CA ALA A 148 -8.15 23.77 9.26
C ALA A 148 -9.50 23.64 8.51
N HIS A 149 -9.83 24.61 7.66
CA HIS A 149 -11.06 24.59 6.86
C HIS A 149 -11.07 23.50 5.76
N LEU A 150 -9.90 23.05 5.30
CA LEU A 150 -9.78 21.97 4.30
C LEU A 150 -9.87 20.59 4.94
N ASN A 151 -9.54 20.47 6.22
CA ASN A 151 -9.55 19.21 6.99
C ASN A 151 -10.76 19.07 7.90
N LEU A 152 -11.68 20.05 7.90
CA LEU A 152 -12.95 19.90 8.58
C LEU A 152 -13.65 18.65 7.98
N PRO A 153 -14.14 17.71 8.79
CA PRO A 153 -14.80 16.51 8.29
C PRO A 153 -16.17 16.87 7.70
N THR A 154 -16.18 17.53 6.54
CA THR A 154 -17.40 17.91 5.80
C THR A 154 -18.18 16.67 5.36
N ASN A 155 -17.50 15.53 5.22
CA ASN A 155 -18.09 14.21 5.03
C ASN A 155 -17.48 13.22 6.02
N ILE A 156 -18.15 13.03 7.16
CA ILE A 156 -17.83 11.96 8.11
C ILE A 156 -18.05 10.63 7.38
N ILE A 157 -17.00 9.80 7.29
CA ILE A 157 -17.14 8.47 6.71
C ILE A 157 -17.95 7.63 7.71
N PRO A 158 -19.06 7.00 7.28
CA PRO A 158 -19.89 6.21 8.19
C PRO A 158 -19.11 5.02 8.74
N SER A 159 -19.40 4.70 9.99
CA SER A 159 -18.87 3.55 10.70
C SER A 159 -19.39 2.26 10.08
N GLY A 160 -18.48 1.32 9.86
CA GLY A 160 -18.81 0.02 9.29
C GLY A 160 -19.01 -1.01 10.39
N THR A 161 -20.13 -1.75 10.33
CA THR A 161 -20.35 -2.91 11.20
C THR A 161 -20.02 -4.21 10.49
N GLN A 162 -19.32 -5.09 11.21
CA GLN A 162 -19.02 -6.44 10.77
C GLN A 162 -19.55 -7.41 11.82
N TYR A 163 -20.55 -8.19 11.45
CA TYR A 163 -21.04 -9.32 12.23
C TYR A 163 -20.03 -10.47 12.14
N LEU A 164 -19.36 -10.79 13.26
CA LEU A 164 -18.27 -11.77 13.31
C LEU A 164 -18.77 -13.17 13.66
N LEU A 165 -19.54 -13.28 14.73
CA LEU A 165 -20.01 -14.55 15.26
C LEU A 165 -21.50 -14.45 15.53
N CYS A 166 -22.29 -15.32 14.90
CA CYS A 166 -23.71 -15.44 15.13
C CYS A 166 -24.00 -16.74 15.89
N THR A 167 -24.63 -16.61 17.06
CA THR A 167 -25.05 -17.74 17.91
C THR A 167 -26.57 -17.92 17.90
N ARG A 168 -27.32 -17.04 17.23
CA ARG A 168 -28.79 -17.02 17.24
C ARG A 168 -29.42 -16.73 15.88
N THR A 169 -30.50 -17.44 15.57
CA THR A 169 -31.37 -17.19 14.41
C THR A 169 -32.81 -16.94 14.87
N LYS A 170 -33.69 -16.50 13.96
CA LYS A 170 -35.13 -16.32 14.22
C LYS A 170 -35.84 -17.55 14.80
N TYR A 171 -35.28 -18.74 14.59
CA TYR A 171 -35.86 -20.01 15.05
C TYR A 171 -35.39 -20.43 16.44
N SER A 172 -34.40 -19.74 17.01
CA SER A 172 -34.00 -19.95 18.39
C SER A 172 -35.09 -19.40 19.30
N GLY A 173 -35.50 -20.17 20.33
CA GLY A 173 -36.55 -19.74 21.25
C GLY A 173 -36.21 -18.41 21.90
N ASN A 174 -37.20 -17.54 22.13
CA ASN A 174 -36.97 -16.22 22.74
C ASN A 174 -36.33 -16.30 24.14
N GLU A 175 -36.54 -17.42 24.84
CA GLU A 175 -36.01 -17.73 26.17
C GLU A 175 -34.57 -18.32 26.12
N ASP A 176 -34.10 -18.76 24.95
CA ASP A 176 -32.78 -19.39 24.82
C ASP A 176 -31.69 -18.32 24.78
N ALA A 177 -31.07 -18.04 25.93
CA ALA A 177 -29.88 -17.21 25.99
C ALA A 177 -28.67 -17.97 25.40
N THR A 178 -28.14 -17.47 24.27
CA THR A 178 -26.92 -18.00 23.63
C THR A 178 -25.74 -17.00 23.69
N PRO A 179 -25.38 -16.48 24.89
CA PRO A 179 -24.40 -15.42 25.03
C PRO A 179 -22.99 -15.89 24.70
N ILE A 180 -22.13 -14.91 24.42
CA ILE A 180 -20.69 -15.09 24.44
C ILE A 180 -20.22 -14.87 25.88
N LEU A 181 -19.67 -15.92 26.48
CA LEU A 181 -19.27 -15.93 27.89
C LEU A 181 -18.06 -15.01 28.11
N GLY A 182 -17.13 -15.02 27.16
CA GLY A 182 -15.98 -14.12 27.14
C GLY A 182 -15.25 -14.20 25.83
N PHE A 183 -14.43 -13.20 25.54
CA PHE A 183 -13.49 -13.24 24.43
C PHE A 183 -12.18 -12.55 24.81
N GLY A 184 -11.11 -12.92 24.12
CA GLY A 184 -9.78 -12.31 24.22
C GLY A 184 -9.24 -11.99 22.83
N LEU A 185 -8.46 -10.93 22.75
CA LEU A 185 -7.73 -10.52 21.54
C LEU A 185 -6.25 -10.78 21.76
N LEU A 186 -5.66 -11.59 20.89
CA LEU A 186 -4.21 -11.81 20.83
C LEU A 186 -3.66 -11.01 19.65
N HIS A 187 -2.79 -10.05 19.91
CA HIS A 187 -2.38 -9.06 18.89
C HIS A 187 -1.15 -9.45 18.05
N GLU A 188 -0.42 -10.52 18.39
CA GLU A 188 0.84 -10.87 17.70
C GLU A 188 0.83 -12.32 17.20
N PRO A 189 1.21 -12.61 15.92
CA PRO A 189 1.58 -11.69 14.82
C PRO A 189 0.40 -11.14 13.99
N CYS A 190 -0.82 -11.64 14.22
CA CYS A 190 -2.07 -11.14 13.64
C CYS A 190 -3.12 -11.05 14.77
N PRO A 191 -4.06 -10.08 14.75
CA PRO A 191 -5.09 -9.99 15.76
C PRO A 191 -6.04 -11.20 15.67
N LEU A 192 -5.81 -12.19 16.54
CA LEU A 192 -6.65 -13.36 16.68
C LEU A 192 -7.66 -13.10 17.80
N LEU A 193 -8.93 -13.18 17.44
CA LEU A 193 -10.04 -13.13 18.37
C LEU A 193 -10.39 -14.55 18.81
N ILE A 194 -10.28 -14.82 20.11
CA ILE A 194 -10.66 -16.09 20.72
C ILE A 194 -11.93 -15.84 21.53
N ALA A 195 -13.05 -16.44 21.14
CA ALA A 195 -14.33 -16.29 21.83
C ALA A 195 -14.80 -17.63 22.42
N LEU A 196 -15.25 -17.60 23.68
CA LEU A 196 -15.88 -18.72 24.36
C LEU A 196 -17.41 -18.59 24.26
N LEU A 197 -18.04 -19.55 23.59
CA LEU A 197 -19.48 -19.58 23.42
C LEU A 197 -20.18 -20.23 24.62
N HIS A 198 -21.47 -19.95 24.78
CA HIS A 198 -22.34 -20.63 25.76
C HIS A 198 -22.34 -22.17 25.66
N SER A 199 -21.97 -22.73 24.50
CA SER A 199 -21.87 -24.18 24.27
C SER A 199 -20.58 -24.80 24.83
N GLY A 200 -19.64 -24.00 25.34
CA GLY A 200 -18.30 -24.45 25.73
C GLY A 200 -17.33 -24.60 24.56
N VAL A 201 -17.76 -24.30 23.33
CA VAL A 201 -16.88 -24.28 22.15
C VAL A 201 -16.07 -22.98 22.14
N VAL A 202 -14.77 -23.11 21.88
CA VAL A 202 -13.87 -21.98 21.63
C VAL A 202 -13.80 -21.76 20.13
N VAL A 203 -13.99 -20.52 19.69
CA VAL A 203 -13.84 -20.10 18.29
C VAL A 203 -12.65 -19.16 18.19
N ASP A 204 -11.75 -19.47 17.28
CA ASP A 204 -10.62 -18.65 16.87
C ASP A 204 -10.95 -17.96 15.53
N LEU A 205 -10.80 -16.64 15.50
CA LEU A 205 -11.10 -15.82 14.32
C LEU A 205 -9.94 -14.89 14.04
N SER A 206 -9.32 -15.01 12.87
CA SER A 206 -8.33 -14.04 12.42
C SER A 206 -9.05 -12.78 11.95
N ILE A 207 -8.82 -11.66 12.63
CA ILE A 207 -9.31 -10.36 12.19
C ILE A 207 -8.29 -9.80 11.20
N SER A 208 -8.72 -9.48 9.98
CA SER A 208 -7.82 -8.77 9.07
C SER A 208 -7.79 -7.30 9.47
N ASP A 209 -6.70 -6.85 10.10
CA ASP A 209 -6.43 -5.43 10.27
C ASP A 209 -6.16 -4.80 8.89
N TYR A 210 -7.10 -3.99 8.42
CA TYR A 210 -6.75 -2.94 7.47
C TYR A 210 -6.02 -1.85 8.24
N ALA A 211 -4.75 -2.08 8.55
CA ALA A 211 -3.84 -0.95 8.70
C ALA A 211 -3.72 -0.30 7.32
N PRO A 212 -4.04 1.00 7.14
CA PRO A 212 -3.44 1.74 6.05
C PRO A 212 -1.93 1.69 6.33
N LYS A 213 -1.21 0.83 5.63
CA LYS A 213 0.24 0.87 5.69
C LYS A 213 0.66 2.26 5.23
N SER A 214 1.38 2.94 6.11
CA SER A 214 2.18 4.13 5.84
C SER A 214 2.96 3.96 4.54
N ASP A 215 3.12 5.09 3.85
CA ASP A 215 3.80 5.22 2.56
C ASP A 215 5.12 4.42 2.51
N PRO A 216 5.32 3.57 1.48
CA PRO A 216 6.66 3.19 1.10
C PRO A 216 7.35 4.43 0.53
N GLN A 217 8.49 4.78 1.12
CA GLN A 217 9.43 5.80 0.67
C GLN A 217 9.48 5.94 -0.85
N GLU A 218 9.49 7.20 -1.29
CA GLU A 218 9.74 7.62 -2.66
C GLU A 218 11.01 6.96 -3.22
N SER A 219 10.81 5.93 -4.07
CA SER A 219 11.81 5.57 -5.06
C SER A 219 11.58 6.43 -6.29
N THR A 220 12.48 7.40 -6.50
CA THR A 220 12.66 8.19 -7.73
C THR A 220 12.49 7.33 -8.98
N LEU A 221 11.38 7.47 -9.70
CA LEU A 221 11.17 6.88 -11.02
C LEU A 221 10.37 7.82 -11.95
N SER A 222 11.10 8.31 -12.97
CA SER A 222 10.76 8.77 -14.33
C SER A 222 9.38 9.39 -14.68
N PRO A 223 9.33 10.38 -15.60
CA PRO A 223 8.20 11.32 -15.73
C PRO A 223 7.00 10.82 -16.57
N SER A 224 6.89 9.53 -16.90
CA SER A 224 5.90 9.03 -17.86
C SER A 224 4.65 8.34 -17.27
N LYS A 225 4.42 8.42 -15.95
CA LYS A 225 3.24 7.81 -15.27
C LYS A 225 2.21 8.81 -14.72
N LYS A 226 1.88 9.87 -15.46
CA LYS A 226 0.89 10.89 -14.99
C LYS A 226 -0.59 10.54 -15.18
N VAL A 227 -0.99 9.31 -15.52
CA VAL A 227 -2.41 9.00 -15.86
C VAL A 227 -3.06 7.91 -14.99
N THR A 228 -2.49 7.54 -13.84
CA THR A 228 -3.28 6.73 -12.88
C THR A 228 -2.88 7.09 -11.46
N ARG A 229 -3.66 7.98 -10.84
CA ARG A 229 -3.45 8.49 -9.47
C ARG A 229 -3.71 7.41 -8.41
N GLU A 230 -4.27 6.26 -8.79
CA GLU A 230 -4.47 5.10 -7.94
C GLU A 230 -3.79 3.87 -8.57
N SER A 231 -3.09 3.07 -7.76
CA SER A 231 -2.57 1.78 -8.19
C SER A 231 -3.73 0.86 -8.57
N PHE A 232 -3.58 0.05 -9.62
CA PHE A 232 -4.61 -0.91 -10.03
C PHE A 232 -5.02 -1.83 -8.86
N ASP A 233 -4.07 -2.18 -8.00
CA ASP A 233 -4.35 -2.94 -6.78
C ASP A 233 -5.21 -2.16 -5.77
N GLY A 234 -5.02 -0.84 -5.65
CA GLY A 234 -5.89 0.04 -4.86
C GLY A 234 -7.30 0.09 -5.42
N TYR A 235 -7.44 0.18 -6.73
CA TYR A 235 -8.73 0.14 -7.43
C TYR A 235 -9.46 -1.20 -7.24
N ILE A 236 -8.77 -2.34 -7.41
CA ILE A 236 -9.37 -3.66 -7.17
C ILE A 236 -9.70 -3.85 -5.69
N ARG A 237 -8.83 -3.39 -4.77
CA ARG A 237 -9.13 -3.41 -3.33
C ARG A 237 -10.37 -2.59 -2.99
N ASN A 238 -10.52 -1.40 -3.56
CA ASN A 238 -11.71 -0.58 -3.36
C ASN A 238 -12.96 -1.22 -3.96
N LEU A 239 -12.83 -1.93 -5.09
CA LEU A 239 -13.94 -2.67 -5.70
C LEU A 239 -14.34 -3.93 -4.90
N LEU A 240 -13.39 -4.50 -4.14
CA LEU A 240 -13.60 -5.62 -3.22
C LEU A 240 -14.08 -5.19 -1.83
N LYS A 241 -13.71 -3.99 -1.38
CA LYS A 241 -14.20 -3.42 -0.11
C LYS A 241 -15.72 -3.34 -0.18
N GLN A 242 -16.37 -4.02 0.75
CA GLN A 242 -17.81 -3.93 0.90
C GLN A 242 -18.14 -2.94 1.99
N ASP A 243 -19.07 -2.05 1.67
CA ASP A 243 -19.95 -1.44 2.65
C ASP A 243 -20.93 -2.52 3.13
N ALA A 244 -20.79 -2.91 4.39
CA ALA A 244 -21.85 -3.43 5.26
C ALA A 244 -22.44 -4.86 5.10
N THR A 245 -21.94 -5.79 4.27
CA THR A 245 -22.48 -7.18 4.28
C THR A 245 -21.47 -8.24 4.70
N SER A 246 -21.16 -8.25 6.00
CA SER A 246 -20.35 -9.33 6.59
C SER A 246 -21.13 -10.65 6.66
N GLN A 247 -20.48 -11.75 6.32
CA GLN A 247 -21.00 -13.08 6.66
C GLN A 247 -20.45 -13.50 8.02
N PRO A 248 -21.27 -13.50 9.09
CA PRO A 248 -20.81 -13.99 10.38
C PRO A 248 -20.57 -15.49 10.32
N ILE A 249 -19.60 -15.98 11.08
CA ILE A 249 -19.50 -17.40 11.37
C ILE A 249 -20.72 -17.80 12.20
N THR A 250 -21.52 -18.73 11.68
CA THR A 250 -22.69 -19.26 12.39
C THR A 250 -22.29 -20.44 13.24
N LYS A 251 -22.34 -20.28 14.56
CA LYS A 251 -22.18 -21.38 15.54
C LYS A 251 -23.48 -21.50 16.32
N LEU A 252 -24.44 -22.15 15.69
CA LEU A 252 -25.72 -22.47 16.29
C LEU A 252 -25.48 -23.50 17.39
N GLY A 253 -25.85 -23.16 18.63
CA GLY A 253 -25.66 -24.04 19.79
C GLY A 253 -26.30 -25.41 19.54
N GLY A 254 -25.58 -26.49 19.80
CA GLY A 254 -26.00 -27.86 19.49
C GLY A 254 -27.23 -28.40 20.22
N LYS A 255 -27.93 -27.57 21.00
CA LYS A 255 -29.13 -27.96 21.77
C LYS A 255 -30.44 -27.82 20.99
N SER A 256 -30.49 -26.98 19.95
CA SER A 256 -31.61 -26.94 18.99
C SER A 256 -31.13 -27.48 17.64
N LYS A 257 -31.43 -28.75 17.35
CA LYS A 257 -31.31 -29.25 15.98
C LYS A 257 -32.32 -28.46 15.14
N LEU A 258 -31.84 -27.46 14.40
CA LEU A 258 -32.67 -26.73 13.42
C LEU A 258 -33.39 -27.76 12.53
N SER A 259 -34.64 -27.49 12.19
CA SER A 259 -35.39 -28.36 11.29
C SER A 259 -34.72 -28.38 9.90
N GLY A 260 -34.89 -29.47 9.13
CA GLY A 260 -34.29 -29.57 7.79
C GLY A 260 -34.66 -28.40 6.86
N ASN A 261 -35.84 -27.83 7.06
CA ASN A 261 -36.32 -26.65 6.33
C ASN A 261 -35.57 -25.37 6.71
N GLU A 262 -35.17 -25.23 7.98
CA GLU A 262 -34.43 -24.05 8.46
C GLU A 262 -32.98 -24.04 7.97
N TYR A 263 -32.34 -25.22 7.92
CA TYR A 263 -31.04 -25.37 7.26
C TYR A 263 -31.11 -25.00 5.77
N LEU A 264 -32.19 -25.44 5.11
CA LEU A 264 -32.41 -25.14 3.71
C LEU A 264 -32.64 -23.63 3.48
N GLU A 265 -33.41 -22.97 4.34
CA GLU A 265 -33.62 -21.51 4.26
C GLU A 265 -32.32 -20.72 4.47
N LEU A 266 -31.49 -21.14 5.44
CA LEU A 266 -30.16 -20.54 5.64
C LEU A 266 -29.27 -20.72 4.40
N LEU A 267 -29.26 -21.93 3.81
CA LEU A 267 -28.50 -22.22 2.59
C LEU A 267 -29.01 -21.42 1.40
N TYR A 268 -30.33 -21.26 1.24
CA TYR A 268 -30.91 -20.43 0.19
C TYR A 268 -30.54 -18.97 0.36
N ARG A 269 -30.62 -18.41 1.58
CA ARG A 269 -30.19 -17.03 1.86
C ARG A 269 -28.70 -16.85 1.59
N ALA A 270 -27.84 -17.75 2.06
CA ALA A 270 -26.41 -17.71 1.79
C ALA A 270 -26.13 -17.76 0.29
N THR A 271 -26.74 -18.71 -0.43
CA THR A 271 -26.61 -18.85 -1.89
C THR A 271 -27.10 -17.60 -2.63
N HIS A 272 -28.20 -17.00 -2.16
CA HIS A 272 -28.75 -15.77 -2.72
C HIS A 272 -27.78 -14.59 -2.56
N VAL A 273 -27.21 -14.42 -1.36
CA VAL A 273 -26.21 -13.40 -1.07
C VAL A 273 -24.96 -13.61 -1.93
N PHE A 274 -24.46 -14.84 -2.04
CA PHE A 274 -23.31 -15.15 -2.90
C PHE A 274 -23.59 -14.83 -4.37
N ARG A 275 -24.76 -15.23 -4.89
CA ARG A 275 -25.10 -15.01 -6.29
C ARG A 275 -25.34 -13.54 -6.62
N LYS A 276 -26.08 -12.81 -5.78
CA LYS A 276 -26.43 -11.42 -6.06
C LYS A 276 -25.30 -10.43 -5.75
N VAL A 277 -24.63 -10.60 -4.61
CA VAL A 277 -23.70 -9.58 -4.10
C VAL A 277 -22.26 -9.93 -4.48
N TYR A 278 -21.83 -11.17 -4.22
CA TYR A 278 -20.41 -11.54 -4.36
C TYR A 278 -20.04 -11.90 -5.80
N PHE A 279 -20.78 -12.80 -6.45
CA PHE A 279 -20.45 -13.25 -7.81
C PHE A 279 -20.56 -12.13 -8.84
N VAL A 280 -21.56 -11.24 -8.72
CA VAL A 280 -21.67 -10.08 -9.62
C VAL A 280 -20.45 -9.16 -9.49
N LYS A 281 -19.99 -8.88 -8.25
CA LYS A 281 -18.80 -8.07 -8.01
C LYS A 281 -17.52 -8.77 -8.48
N HIS A 282 -17.36 -10.05 -8.16
CA HIS A 282 -16.22 -10.85 -8.62
C HIS A 282 -16.17 -10.94 -10.14
N GLU A 283 -17.32 -11.03 -10.81
CA GLU A 283 -17.41 -11.01 -12.26
C GLU A 283 -16.99 -9.65 -12.83
N LYS A 284 -17.42 -8.55 -12.21
CA LYS A 284 -16.98 -7.20 -12.56
C LYS A 284 -15.46 -7.03 -12.40
N ILE A 285 -14.91 -7.48 -11.28
CA ILE A 285 -13.46 -7.47 -11.01
C ILE A 285 -12.71 -8.31 -12.05
N ARG A 286 -13.20 -9.52 -12.34
CA ARG A 286 -12.65 -10.38 -13.39
C ARG A 286 -12.67 -9.67 -14.75
N GLY A 287 -13.74 -8.95 -15.05
CA GLY A 287 -13.85 -8.11 -16.25
C GLY A 287 -12.78 -7.02 -16.32
N GLU A 288 -12.57 -6.27 -15.24
CA GLU A 288 -11.54 -5.22 -15.14
C GLU A 288 -10.13 -5.78 -15.25
N ILE A 289 -9.83 -6.90 -14.59
CA ILE A 289 -8.53 -7.59 -14.70
C ILE A 289 -8.31 -8.06 -16.14
N ASN A 290 -9.30 -8.69 -16.77
CA ASN A 290 -9.18 -9.14 -18.15
C ASN A 290 -8.99 -7.99 -19.13
N ARG A 291 -9.66 -6.83 -18.92
CA ARG A 291 -9.42 -5.62 -19.71
C ARG A 291 -7.99 -5.14 -19.55
N LYS A 292 -7.47 -5.05 -18.32
CA LYS A 292 -6.10 -4.63 -18.07
C LYS A 292 -5.09 -5.58 -18.72
N VAL A 293 -5.30 -6.90 -18.59
CA VAL A 293 -4.46 -7.91 -19.23
C VAL A 293 -4.44 -7.76 -20.75
N ARG A 294 -5.60 -7.50 -21.39
CA ARG A 294 -5.66 -7.24 -22.84
C ARG A 294 -4.85 -6.00 -23.20
N THR A 295 -5.08 -4.86 -22.53
CA THR A 295 -4.32 -3.63 -22.81
C THR A 295 -2.81 -3.80 -22.63
N LEU A 296 -2.37 -4.59 -21.65
CA LEU A 296 -0.94 -4.87 -21.43
C LEU A 296 -0.37 -5.80 -22.50
N LYS A 297 -1.15 -6.78 -22.99
CA LYS A 297 -0.75 -7.62 -24.12
C LYS A 297 -0.61 -6.78 -25.39
N ASP A 298 -1.58 -5.93 -25.67
CA ASP A 298 -1.55 -5.04 -26.85
C ASP A 298 -0.35 -4.10 -26.78
N LEU A 299 -0.06 -3.52 -25.60
CA LEU A 299 1.11 -2.66 -25.39
C LEU A 299 2.42 -3.44 -25.56
N LYS A 300 2.50 -4.68 -25.06
CA LYS A 300 3.67 -5.55 -25.25
C LYS A 300 3.91 -5.84 -26.73
N GLU A 301 2.87 -6.20 -27.47
CA GLU A 301 2.98 -6.47 -28.92
C GLU A 301 3.35 -5.20 -29.71
N TYR A 302 2.85 -4.04 -29.29
CA TYR A 302 3.27 -2.76 -29.86
C TYR A 302 4.77 -2.48 -29.61
N GLN A 303 5.23 -2.62 -28.37
CA GLN A 303 6.64 -2.40 -28.01
C GLN A 303 7.59 -3.39 -28.69
N LEU A 304 7.18 -4.64 -28.87
CA LEU A 304 7.97 -5.62 -29.62
C LEU A 304 8.12 -5.22 -31.10
N ARG A 305 7.04 -4.74 -31.73
CA ARG A 305 7.11 -4.25 -33.12
C ARG A 305 8.00 -3.01 -33.27
N GLU A 306 7.94 -2.08 -32.31
CA GLU A 306 8.85 -0.93 -32.29
C GLU A 306 10.30 -1.37 -32.11
N LEU A 307 10.56 -2.36 -31.25
CA LEU A 307 11.89 -2.90 -31.04
C LEU A 307 12.46 -3.53 -32.31
N ASP A 308 11.65 -4.31 -33.03
CA ASP A 308 12.05 -4.91 -34.30
C ASP A 308 12.37 -3.83 -35.35
N GLY A 309 11.53 -2.79 -35.45
CA GLY A 309 11.79 -1.64 -36.31
C GLY A 309 13.08 -0.89 -35.96
N LEU A 310 13.38 -0.73 -34.66
CA LEU A 310 14.65 -0.14 -34.21
C LEU A 310 15.86 -1.03 -34.52
N ILE A 311 15.71 -2.35 -34.44
CA ILE A 311 16.77 -3.31 -34.82
C ILE A 311 17.05 -3.22 -36.32
N GLU A 312 16.02 -3.14 -37.16
CA GLU A 312 16.18 -2.95 -38.60
C GLU A 312 16.82 -1.60 -38.94
N ALA A 313 16.36 -0.52 -38.30
CA ALA A 313 16.95 0.80 -38.45
C ALA A 313 18.44 0.79 -38.06
N LYS A 314 18.79 0.14 -36.94
CA LYS A 314 20.17 -0.04 -36.49
C LYS A 314 21.01 -0.79 -37.52
N LYS A 315 20.51 -1.91 -38.06
CA LYS A 315 21.20 -2.67 -39.10
C LYS A 315 21.43 -1.83 -40.35
N SER A 316 20.42 -1.07 -40.79
CA SER A 316 20.54 -0.18 -41.95
C SER A 316 21.56 0.94 -41.73
N LEU A 317 21.62 1.49 -40.51
CA LEU A 317 22.57 2.54 -40.15
C LEU A 317 23.99 1.97 -40.09
N GLN A 318 24.15 0.78 -39.54
CA GLN A 318 25.44 0.09 -39.51
C GLN A 318 25.95 -0.20 -40.93
N ALA A 319 25.09 -0.73 -41.81
CA ALA A 319 25.47 -0.97 -43.22
C ALA A 319 25.87 0.33 -43.95
N LYS A 320 25.16 1.44 -43.71
CA LYS A 320 25.53 2.75 -44.25
C LYS A 320 26.86 3.26 -43.68
N ALA A 321 27.13 3.02 -42.40
CA ALA A 321 28.39 3.39 -41.79
C ALA A 321 29.57 2.57 -42.36
N GLU A 322 29.36 1.28 -42.61
CA GLU A 322 30.33 0.39 -43.26
C GLU A 322 30.60 0.85 -44.71
N GLU A 323 29.57 1.13 -45.51
CA GLU A 323 29.72 1.65 -46.87
C GLU A 323 30.46 3.00 -46.90
N LEU A 324 30.14 3.89 -45.95
CA LEU A 324 30.86 5.16 -45.82
C LEU A 324 32.32 4.93 -45.45
N ALA A 325 32.61 4.03 -44.51
CA ALA A 325 33.98 3.72 -44.10
C ALA A 325 34.82 3.16 -45.28
N GLU A 326 34.25 2.25 -46.07
CA GLU A 326 34.89 1.72 -47.29
C GLU A 326 35.19 2.85 -48.28
N ARG A 327 34.22 3.73 -48.56
CA ARG A 327 34.43 4.89 -49.44
C ARG A 327 35.49 5.85 -48.89
N TYR A 328 35.55 6.04 -47.57
CA TYR A 328 36.57 6.88 -46.94
C TYR A 328 37.97 6.28 -47.10
N GLU A 329 38.13 4.96 -46.96
CA GLU A 329 39.41 4.29 -47.22
C GLU A 329 39.81 4.43 -48.70
N ASP A 330 38.90 4.17 -49.64
CA ASP A 330 39.16 4.35 -51.07
C ASP A 330 39.61 5.78 -51.43
N ILE A 331 38.95 6.78 -50.85
CA ILE A 331 39.30 8.19 -51.06
C ILE A 331 40.66 8.50 -50.45
N LYS A 332 40.94 7.97 -49.24
CA LYS A 332 42.22 8.16 -48.56
C LYS A 332 43.36 7.55 -49.38
N ASP A 333 43.21 6.34 -49.91
CA ASP A 333 44.21 5.68 -50.74
C ASP A 333 44.48 6.46 -52.03
N LYS A 334 43.42 6.94 -52.69
CA LYS A 334 43.54 7.83 -53.87
C LYS A 334 44.21 9.15 -53.51
N GLN A 335 43.91 9.72 -52.35
CA GLN A 335 44.53 10.95 -51.88
C GLN A 335 46.02 10.73 -51.59
N GLU A 336 46.40 9.60 -51.00
CA GLU A 336 47.80 9.22 -50.79
C GLU A 336 48.53 8.98 -52.13
N GLU A 337 47.88 8.36 -53.12
CA GLU A 337 48.44 8.19 -54.46
C GLU A 337 48.65 9.56 -55.15
N LEU A 338 47.63 10.43 -55.12
CA LEU A 338 47.72 11.78 -55.66
C LEU A 338 48.76 12.63 -54.93
N ALA A 339 48.89 12.48 -53.60
CA ALA A 339 49.92 13.16 -52.82
C ALA A 339 51.32 12.70 -53.23
N LYS A 340 51.55 11.38 -53.39
CA LYS A 340 52.82 10.84 -53.90
C LYS A 340 53.13 11.34 -55.32
N ARG A 341 52.14 11.37 -56.21
CA ARG A 341 52.30 11.89 -57.57
C ARG A 341 52.61 13.39 -57.57
N SER A 342 51.93 14.17 -56.72
CA SER A 342 52.20 15.59 -56.55
C SER A 342 53.60 15.83 -55.98
N GLU A 343 54.02 15.05 -54.99
CA GLU A 343 55.38 15.06 -54.45
C GLU A 343 56.42 14.74 -55.52
N GLU A 344 56.16 13.75 -56.39
CA GLU A 344 57.06 13.42 -57.50
C GLU A 344 57.14 14.53 -58.56
N VAL A 345 56.00 15.16 -58.89
CA VAL A 345 55.96 16.32 -59.79
C VAL A 345 56.70 17.51 -59.17
N LEU A 346 56.50 17.79 -57.88
CA LEU A 346 57.24 18.83 -57.15
C LEU A 346 58.74 18.52 -57.12
N ARG A 347 59.11 17.25 -56.88
CA ARG A 347 60.50 16.79 -56.95
C ARG A 347 61.09 17.09 -58.33
N LEU A 348 60.40 16.73 -59.41
CA LEU A 348 60.83 16.98 -60.79
C LEU A 348 60.86 18.47 -61.17
N ALA A 349 59.96 19.29 -60.63
CA ALA A 349 59.97 20.74 -60.82
C ALA A 349 61.16 21.39 -60.11
N ASN A 350 61.44 20.99 -58.86
CA ASN A 350 62.55 21.49 -58.06
C ASN A 350 63.92 20.96 -58.53
N TYR A 351 63.97 19.94 -59.40
CA TYR A 351 65.23 19.48 -60.01
C TYR A 351 65.92 20.54 -60.88
N ARG A 352 65.20 21.59 -61.31
CA ARG A 352 65.76 22.58 -62.25
C ARG A 352 66.59 23.69 -61.60
N GLN A 353 66.36 24.05 -60.33
CA GLN A 353 67.18 25.03 -59.61
C GLN A 353 67.13 24.80 -58.09
N LEU A 354 68.29 24.47 -57.49
CA LEU A 354 68.44 24.32 -56.04
C LEU A 354 68.76 25.67 -55.39
N SER A 355 67.88 26.13 -54.48
CA SER A 355 68.07 27.32 -53.65
C SER A 355 69.06 27.07 -52.50
N SER A 356 69.64 28.14 -51.93
CA SER A 356 70.53 28.06 -50.77
C SER A 356 69.83 27.53 -49.51
N ALA A 357 68.53 27.80 -49.35
CA ALA A 357 67.69 27.24 -48.29
C ALA A 357 67.54 25.71 -48.41
N GLU A 358 67.35 25.18 -49.62
CA GLU A 358 67.17 23.74 -49.85
C GLU A 358 68.43 22.93 -49.55
N ARG A 359 69.63 23.53 -49.64
CA ARG A 359 70.88 22.88 -49.21
C ARG A 359 71.01 22.76 -47.70
N ALA A 360 70.48 23.73 -46.95
CA ALA A 360 70.42 23.65 -45.50
C ALA A 360 69.43 22.54 -45.08
N ASP A 361 68.24 22.54 -45.67
CA ASP A 361 67.22 21.51 -45.44
C ASP A 361 67.71 20.10 -45.81
N ALA A 362 68.49 19.96 -46.89
CA ALA A 362 69.09 18.68 -47.28
C ALA A 362 70.13 18.17 -46.27
N SER A 363 70.86 19.05 -45.59
CA SER A 363 71.77 18.66 -44.51
C SER A 363 71.00 18.23 -43.27
N GLU A 364 69.94 18.97 -42.91
CA GLU A 364 69.06 18.61 -41.79
C GLU A 364 68.34 17.28 -42.03
N LEU A 365 67.88 17.02 -43.25
CA LEU A 365 67.28 15.74 -43.64
C LEU A 365 68.27 14.58 -43.55
N LYS A 366 69.56 14.78 -43.87
CA LYS A 366 70.59 13.75 -43.68
C LYS A 366 70.82 13.46 -42.20
N ASP A 367 70.86 14.48 -41.36
CA ASP A 367 71.02 14.33 -39.91
C ASP A 367 69.80 13.67 -39.28
N LEU A 368 68.58 14.04 -39.72
CA LEU A 368 67.34 13.40 -39.32
C LEU A 368 67.29 11.94 -39.77
N ASN A 369 67.67 11.64 -41.01
CA ASN A 369 67.72 10.27 -41.50
C ASN A 369 68.74 9.43 -40.72
N TYR A 370 69.89 10.01 -40.35
CA TYR A 370 70.86 9.34 -39.48
C TYR A 370 70.26 9.03 -38.09
N LYS A 371 69.60 10.01 -37.47
CA LYS A 371 68.91 9.85 -36.17
C LYS A 371 67.80 8.80 -36.25
N VAL A 372 66.96 8.83 -37.28
CA VAL A 372 65.87 7.85 -37.48
C VAL A 372 66.43 6.45 -37.73
N SER A 373 67.36 6.31 -38.68
CA SER A 373 67.85 5.01 -39.14
C SER A 373 68.74 4.29 -38.13
N LYS A 374 69.44 4.99 -37.23
CA LYS A 374 70.30 4.36 -36.22
C LYS A 374 69.76 4.44 -34.81
N GLU A 375 69.24 5.59 -34.38
CA GLU A 375 68.90 5.80 -32.97
C GLU A 375 67.48 5.29 -32.66
N LEU A 376 66.51 5.65 -33.50
CA LEU A 376 65.12 5.26 -33.30
C LEU A 376 64.87 3.79 -33.64
N THR A 377 65.45 3.26 -34.71
CA THR A 377 65.39 1.83 -35.05
C THR A 377 65.95 0.95 -33.92
N PHE A 378 67.12 1.32 -33.38
CA PHE A 378 67.74 0.61 -32.26
C PHE A 378 66.87 0.66 -30.99
N ARG A 379 66.31 1.83 -30.66
CA ARG A 379 65.38 1.97 -29.52
C ARG A 379 64.10 1.15 -29.72
N VAL A 380 63.54 1.12 -30.92
CA VAL A 380 62.36 0.30 -31.24
C VAL A 380 62.67 -1.19 -31.10
N GLU A 381 63.84 -1.63 -31.55
CA GLU A 381 64.24 -3.03 -31.40
C GLU A 381 64.50 -3.41 -29.94
N GLN A 382 65.08 -2.51 -29.15
CA GLN A 382 65.19 -2.68 -27.70
C GLN A 382 63.82 -2.74 -27.02
N LEU A 383 62.87 -1.89 -27.42
CA LEU A 383 61.50 -1.92 -26.88
C LEU A 383 60.79 -3.22 -27.25
N LYS A 384 60.91 -3.70 -28.50
CA LYS A 384 60.36 -5.00 -28.91
C LYS A 384 60.93 -6.14 -28.08
N LYS A 385 62.25 -6.15 -27.84
CA LYS A 385 62.90 -7.15 -26.96
C LYS A 385 62.39 -7.08 -25.52
N LYS A 386 62.19 -5.87 -24.96
CA LYS A 386 61.59 -5.69 -23.63
C LYS A 386 60.13 -6.16 -23.56
N VAL A 387 59.32 -5.87 -24.57
CA VAL A 387 57.92 -6.33 -24.66
C VAL A 387 57.86 -7.86 -24.72
N GLU A 388 58.73 -8.49 -25.50
CA GLU A 388 58.77 -9.95 -25.59
C GLU A 388 59.22 -10.60 -24.27
N GLN A 389 60.20 -10.00 -23.59
CA GLN A 389 60.62 -10.43 -22.25
C GLN A 389 59.48 -10.30 -21.23
N GLN A 390 58.76 -9.18 -21.23
CA GLN A 390 57.60 -8.98 -20.37
C GLN A 390 56.47 -9.96 -20.70
N ARG A 391 56.23 -10.24 -21.98
CA ARG A 391 55.24 -11.24 -22.41
C ARG A 391 55.58 -12.63 -21.88
N MET A 392 56.84 -13.05 -22.01
CA MET A 392 57.30 -14.33 -21.46
C MET A 392 57.23 -14.37 -19.93
N GLN A 393 57.53 -13.28 -19.23
CA GLN A 393 57.36 -13.19 -17.78
C GLN A 393 55.89 -13.27 -17.37
N ILE A 394 54.98 -12.57 -18.06
CA ILE A 394 53.54 -12.64 -17.81
C ILE A 394 53.00 -14.04 -18.08
N GLU A 395 53.47 -14.72 -19.13
CA GLU A 395 53.07 -16.11 -19.40
C GLU A 395 53.60 -17.09 -18.35
N ALA A 396 54.81 -16.89 -17.83
CA ALA A 396 55.36 -17.66 -16.72
C ALA A 396 54.56 -17.42 -15.43
N TYR A 397 54.26 -16.16 -15.11
CA TYR A 397 53.44 -15.78 -13.96
C TYR A 397 52.02 -16.36 -14.05
N LYS A 398 51.39 -16.30 -15.23
CA LYS A 398 50.07 -16.93 -15.48
C LYS A 398 50.10 -18.46 -15.34
N LYS A 399 51.21 -19.11 -15.68
CA LYS A 399 51.39 -20.56 -15.48
C LYS A 399 51.56 -20.91 -14.00
N GLU A 400 52.19 -20.04 -13.20
CA GLU A 400 52.29 -20.20 -11.75
C GLU A 400 50.98 -19.86 -11.04
N GLU A 401 50.27 -18.81 -11.44
CA GLU A 401 48.92 -18.50 -10.97
C GLU A 401 47.95 -19.65 -11.25
N LYS A 402 48.00 -20.30 -12.43
CA LYS A 402 47.16 -21.48 -12.70
C LYS A 402 47.48 -22.69 -11.81
N LYS A 403 48.70 -22.78 -11.26
CA LYS A 403 49.07 -23.83 -10.28
C LYS A 403 48.63 -23.46 -8.86
N ASN A 404 48.56 -22.17 -8.55
CA ASN A 404 48.17 -21.63 -7.23
C ASN A 404 46.72 -21.12 -7.17
N ALA A 405 45.97 -21.21 -8.27
CA ALA A 405 44.58 -20.80 -8.32
C ALA A 405 43.74 -21.80 -7.52
N PHE A 406 43.36 -21.40 -6.31
CA PHE A 406 42.20 -21.98 -5.64
C PHE A 406 41.00 -21.77 -6.56
N ILE A 407 40.54 -22.83 -7.21
CA ILE A 407 39.34 -22.84 -8.04
C ILE A 407 38.17 -22.55 -7.09
N MET A 408 37.67 -21.33 -7.12
CA MET A 408 36.43 -20.98 -6.44
C MET A 408 35.34 -21.86 -7.03
N SER A 409 34.64 -22.65 -6.20
CA SER A 409 33.64 -23.56 -6.74
C SER A 409 32.49 -22.76 -7.35
N SER A 410 31.85 -23.26 -8.41
CA SER A 410 30.71 -22.62 -9.09
C SER A 410 29.64 -22.10 -8.11
N LYS A 411 29.47 -22.77 -6.96
CA LYS A 411 28.53 -22.38 -5.90
C LYS A 411 28.94 -21.10 -5.14
N GLN A 412 30.24 -20.85 -4.99
CA GLN A 412 30.77 -19.64 -4.35
C GLN A 412 30.72 -18.43 -5.28
N GLU A 413 30.87 -18.64 -6.59
CA GLU A 413 30.64 -17.59 -7.60
C GLU A 413 29.18 -17.18 -7.69
N GLU A 414 28.26 -18.14 -7.63
CA GLU A 414 26.82 -17.85 -7.58
C GLU A 414 26.44 -17.08 -6.31
N ALA A 415 27.01 -17.45 -5.15
CA ALA A 415 26.80 -16.73 -3.89
C ALA A 415 27.38 -15.30 -3.90
N PHE A 416 28.51 -15.09 -4.58
CA PHE A 416 29.08 -13.75 -4.75
C PHE A 416 28.23 -12.89 -5.69
N LYS A 417 27.78 -13.45 -6.82
CA LYS A 417 26.90 -12.74 -7.75
C LYS A 417 25.57 -12.37 -7.12
N SER A 418 24.99 -13.23 -6.28
CA SER A 418 23.75 -12.91 -5.56
C SER A 418 23.95 -11.78 -4.54
N ASN A 419 25.10 -11.73 -3.85
CA ASN A 419 25.41 -10.68 -2.87
C ASN A 419 25.75 -9.32 -3.51
N ILE A 420 26.29 -9.30 -4.73
CA ILE A 420 26.59 -8.06 -5.47
C ILE A 420 25.33 -7.47 -6.15
N SER A 421 24.29 -8.29 -6.35
CA SER A 421 23.01 -7.85 -6.94
C SER A 421 21.99 -7.30 -5.93
N GLN A 422 22.36 -7.23 -4.64
CA GLN A 422 21.69 -6.38 -3.64
C GLN A 422 22.35 -5.01 -3.64
#